data_AF-A0A062HEK9-F1
#
_entry.id   AF-A0A062HEK9-F1
#
_cell.length_a   1.000
_cell.length_b   1.000
_cell.length_c   1.000
_cell.angle_alpha   90.00
_cell.angle_beta   90.00
_cell.angle_gamma   90.00
#
_symmetry.space_group_name_H-M   'P 1'
#
loop_
_entity.id
_entity.type
_entity.pdbx_description
1 polymer ?
#
loop_
_entity_poly.entity_id
_entity_poly.type
_entity_poly.pdbx_seq_one_letter_code
_entity_poly.pdbx_strand_id
1 'polypeptide(L)' 'TVKRLGRTIWKKWSGYHRRSLVETKMHCIKLLGDKLSARNFQSQVNEIHARMAVLNKFTDLGRPHTRVVT' A
#
# COMPACT_ATOMS: atom_id res chain seq x y z
N THR A 1 24.71 11.89 -5.98
CA THR A 1 24.63 10.73 -5.05
C THR A 1 24.41 9.41 -5.76
N VAL A 2 23.34 9.24 -6.56
CA VAL A 2 23.14 8.02 -7.40
C VAL A 2 24.30 7.81 -8.39
N LYS A 3 24.78 8.87 -9.05
CA LYS A 3 25.95 8.81 -9.95
C LYS A 3 27.25 8.34 -9.26
N ARG A 4 27.37 8.52 -7.93
CA ARG A 4 28.58 8.20 -7.16
C ARG A 4 28.50 6.84 -6.46
N LEU A 5 27.33 6.48 -5.92
CA LEU A 5 27.12 5.27 -5.12
C LEU A 5 26.41 4.15 -5.91
N GLY A 6 25.92 4.43 -7.12
CA GLY A 6 25.08 3.51 -7.88
C GLY A 6 23.63 3.46 -7.37
N ARG A 7 22.72 3.02 -8.25
CA ARG A 7 21.27 3.02 -8.00
C ARG A 7 20.86 2.07 -6.87
N THR A 8 21.48 0.89 -6.79
CA THR A 8 21.11 -0.15 -5.81
C THR A 8 21.42 0.30 -4.38
N ILE A 9 22.63 0.82 -4.13
CA ILE A 9 23.03 1.32 -2.80
C ILE A 9 22.15 2.50 -2.40
N TRP A 10 21.93 3.44 -3.31
CA TRP A 10 21.05 4.58 -3.05
C TRP A 10 19.61 4.18 -2.71
N LYS A 11 19.03 3.21 -3.44
CA LYS A 11 17.67 2.71 -3.15
C LYS A 11 17.59 2.08 -1.76
N LYS A 12 18.60 1.31 -1.36
CA LYS A 12 18.65 0.68 -0.04
C LYS A 12 18.77 1.73 1.07
N TRP A 13 19.72 2.65 0.95
CA TRP A 13 19.98 3.71 1.95
C TRP A 13 18.82 4.70 2.11
N SER A 14 18.16 5.06 1.02
CA SER A 14 17.01 5.98 1.04
C SER A 14 15.72 5.33 1.58
N GLY A 15 15.72 4.01 1.83
CA GLY A 15 14.50 3.29 2.19
C GLY A 15 13.46 3.31 1.06
N TYR A 16 13.91 3.43 -0.20
CA TYR A 16 13.06 3.67 -1.36
C TYR A 16 11.98 2.61 -1.53
N HIS A 17 12.33 1.33 -1.32
CA HIS A 17 11.37 0.23 -1.45
C HIS A 17 10.19 0.38 -0.48
N ARG A 18 10.45 0.70 0.80
CA ARG A 18 9.40 0.90 1.79
C ARG A 18 8.52 2.10 1.45
N ARG A 19 9.10 3.21 0.99
CA ARG A 19 8.34 4.38 0.54
C ARG A 19 7.43 4.04 -0.64
N SER A 20 7.98 3.37 -1.64
CA SER A 20 7.23 2.94 -2.83
C SER A 20 6.05 2.03 -2.46
N LEU A 21 6.22 1.09 -1.51
CA LEU A 21 5.12 0.25 -1.04
C LEU A 21 3.99 1.06 -0.38
N VAL A 22 4.33 2.05 0.43
CA VAL A 22 3.35 2.94 1.08
C VAL A 22 2.64 3.81 0.04
N GLU A 23 3.36 4.37 -0.92
CA GLU A 23 2.78 5.17 -2.01
C GLU A 23 1.80 4.34 -2.85
N THR A 24 2.17 3.10 -3.19
CA THR A 24 1.27 2.17 -3.90
C THR A 24 0.02 1.84 -3.08
N LYS A 25 0.17 1.52 -1.78
CA LYS A 25 -0.98 1.28 -0.90
C LYS A 25 -1.88 2.52 -0.80
N MET A 26 -1.29 3.71 -0.69
CA MET A 26 -2.04 4.97 -0.64
C MET A 26 -2.78 5.24 -1.95
N HIS A 27 -2.18 4.94 -3.11
CA HIS A 27 -2.85 5.00 -4.40
C HIS A 27 -4.07 4.08 -4.44
N CYS A 28 -3.96 2.84 -3.97
CA CYS A 28 -5.10 1.92 -3.87
C CYS A 28 -6.23 2.45 -2.95
N ILE A 29 -5.89 3.12 -1.83
CA ILE A 29 -6.88 3.75 -0.95
C ILE A 29 -7.64 4.88 -1.68
N LYS A 30 -6.95 5.65 -2.53
CA LYS A 30 -7.58 6.70 -3.37
C LYS A 30 -8.45 6.14 -4.49
N LEU A 31 -8.11 4.97 -5.04
CA LEU A 31 -8.96 4.30 -6.04
C LEU A 31 -10.33 3.89 -5.46
N LEU A 32 -10.40 3.60 -4.16
CA LEU A 32 -11.67 3.33 -3.47
C LEU A 32 -12.47 4.62 -3.16
N GLY A 33 -11.86 5.79 -3.32
CA GLY A 33 -12.49 7.09 -3.16
C GLY A 33 -11.44 8.20 -3.11
N ASP A 34 -11.53 9.21 -3.97
CA ASP A 34 -10.50 10.26 -4.09
C ASP A 34 -10.32 11.06 -2.79
N LYS A 35 -11.41 11.33 -2.07
CA LYS A 35 -11.45 12.13 -0.84
C LYS A 35 -12.21 11.40 0.26
N LEU A 36 -12.03 11.85 1.51
CA LEU A 36 -12.84 11.43 2.65
C LEU A 36 -14.12 12.26 2.66
N SER A 37 -15.26 11.60 2.77
CA SER A 37 -16.56 12.27 2.76
C SER A 37 -17.03 12.61 4.17
N ALA A 38 -16.58 11.86 5.17
CA ALA A 38 -16.99 12.07 6.55
C ALA A 38 -16.54 13.43 7.12
N ARG A 39 -17.45 14.10 7.85
CA ARG A 39 -17.23 15.45 8.41
C ARG A 39 -16.43 15.44 9.71
N ASN A 40 -16.61 14.41 10.53
CA ASN A 40 -15.95 14.28 11.83
C ASN A 40 -14.69 13.43 11.71
N PHE A 41 -13.62 13.80 12.43
CA PHE A 41 -12.34 13.08 12.38
C PHE A 41 -12.49 11.58 12.69
N GLN A 42 -13.25 11.22 13.72
CA GLN A 42 -13.47 9.81 14.07
C GLN A 42 -14.15 9.03 12.93
N SER A 43 -15.10 9.67 12.25
CA SER A 43 -15.79 9.08 11.10
C SER A 43 -14.86 8.95 9.88
N GLN A 44 -13.92 9.90 9.69
CA GLN A 44 -12.87 9.80 8.67
C GLN A 44 -11.91 8.64 8.93
N VAL A 45 -11.52 8.43 10.20
CA VAL A 45 -10.71 7.28 10.61
C VAL A 45 -11.45 5.97 10.30
N ASN A 46 -12.74 5.88 10.62
CA ASN A 46 -13.55 4.71 10.32
C ASN A 46 -13.67 4.47 8.80
N GLU A 47 -13.80 5.53 8.00
CA GLU A 47 -13.83 5.44 6.53
C GLU A 47 -12.52 4.86 5.98
N ILE A 48 -11.36 5.30 6.49
CA ILE A 48 -10.05 4.75 6.11
C ILE A 48 -9.93 3.28 6.55
N HIS A 49 -10.35 2.94 7.77
CA HIS A 49 -10.33 1.55 8.26
C HIS A 49 -11.18 0.63 7.38
N ALA A 50 -12.37 1.07 6.97
CA ALA A 50 -13.21 0.31 6.06
C ALA A 50 -12.52 0.08 4.70
N ARG A 51 -11.90 1.11 4.12
CA ARG A 51 -11.12 0.98 2.88
C ARG A 51 -9.95 0.01 3.04
N MET A 52 -9.25 0.06 4.18
CA MET A 52 -8.18 -0.89 4.47
C MET A 52 -8.68 -2.33 4.61
N ALA A 53 -9.83 -2.55 5.24
CA ALA A 53 -10.45 -3.87 5.33
C ALA A 53 -10.77 -4.44 3.94
N VAL A 54 -11.32 -3.62 3.03
CA VAL A 54 -11.57 -4.00 1.63
C VAL A 54 -10.26 -4.38 0.91
N LEU A 55 -9.22 -3.55 1.00
CA LEU A 55 -7.93 -3.83 0.37
C LEU A 55 -7.26 -5.10 0.91
N ASN A 56 -7.37 -5.35 2.21
CA ASN A 56 -6.87 -6.58 2.81
C ASN A 56 -7.64 -7.79 2.29
N LYS A 57 -8.97 -7.67 2.09
CA LYS A 57 -9.76 -8.75 1.50
C LYS A 57 -9.38 -9.02 0.04
N PHE A 58 -9.12 -7.99 -0.77
CA PHE A 58 -8.59 -8.19 -2.12
C PHE A 58 -7.21 -8.86 -2.12
N THR A 59 -6.35 -8.54 -1.16
CA THR A 59 -5.04 -9.18 -1.02
C THR A 59 -5.16 -10.66 -0.68
N ASP A 60 -6.08 -11.01 0.22
CA ASP A 60 -6.41 -12.39 0.58
C ASP A 60 -6.94 -13.18 -0.64
N LEU A 61 -7.92 -12.62 -1.35
CA LEU A 61 -8.52 -13.25 -2.52
C LEU A 61 -7.54 -13.38 -3.71
N GLY A 62 -6.64 -12.42 -3.88
CA GLY A 62 -5.64 -12.43 -4.94
C GLY A 62 -4.41 -13.30 -4.64
N ARG A 63 -4.30 -13.89 -3.43
CA ARG A 63 -3.16 -14.72 -3.05
C ARG A 63 -3.26 -16.08 -3.76
N PRO A 64 -2.29 -16.46 -4.61
CA PRO A 64 -2.31 -17.78 -5.24
C PRO A 64 -2.11 -18.87 -4.18
N HIS A 65 -2.88 -19.94 -4.29
CA HIS A 65 -2.76 -21.11 -3.44
C HIS A 65 -1.93 -22.18 -4.14
N THR A 66 -0.63 -22.25 -3.83
CA THR A 66 0.24 -23.30 -4.35
C THR A 66 -0.04 -24.59 -3.60
N ARG A 67 -0.54 -25.62 -4.29
CA ARG A 67 -0.67 -26.97 -3.75
C ARG A 67 0.44 -27.85 -4.30
N VAL A 68 1.13 -28.56 -3.42
CA VAL A 68 2.01 -29.66 -3.82
C VAL A 68 1.11 -30.83 -4.20
N VAL A 69 1.22 -31.30 -5.44
CA VAL A 69 0.53 -32.51 -5.91
C VAL A 69 1.48 -33.68 -5.64
N THR A 70 1.03 -34.64 -4.84
CA THR A 70 1.72 -35.92 -4.57
C THR A 70 1.05 -37.01 -5.37
#